data_AF-A0A4Q5UB62-F1
#
_entry.id   AF-A0A4Q5UB62-F1
#
_cell.length_a   1.000
_cell.length_b   1.000
_cell.length_c   1.000
_cell.angle_alpha   90.00
_cell.angle_beta   90.00
_cell.angle_gamma   90.00
#
_symmetry.space_group_name_H-M   'P 1'
#
loop_
_entity.id
_entity.type
_entity.pdbx_description
1 polymer ?
#
loop_
_entity_poly.entity_id
_entity_poly.type
_entity_poly.pdbx_seq_one_letter_code
_entity_poly.pdbx_strand_id
1 'polypeptide(L)'
;MILLLAALCCVAELEAQTGKPFIHDPSTLMKSDGKFYTFGTRGGGLISDDGWKWDTGGVRPGGGAAPDVVKIGDRYLIAYGATGGGLGGGHNGKILTMWNRTLDPKSPAFSYSEAVVVASSDGIEDNDAIDPGMLMDPTTGRLWLS
;
A
#
# COMPACT_ATOMS: atom_id res chain seq x y z
N MET A 1 53.55 14.27 19.42
CA MET A 1 52.28 13.54 19.61
C MET A 1 51.15 14.55 19.61
N ILE A 2 50.65 14.92 18.43
CA ILE A 2 49.37 15.61 18.27
C ILE A 2 48.70 14.89 17.10
N LEU A 3 47.83 13.93 17.42
CA LEU A 3 46.90 13.35 16.46
C LEU A 3 45.90 14.45 16.10
N LEU A 4 45.97 14.95 14.88
CA LEU A 4 44.89 15.74 14.30
C LEU A 4 43.83 14.73 13.81
N LEU A 5 42.79 14.55 14.64
CA LEU A 5 41.60 13.78 14.28
C LEU A 5 40.86 14.57 13.19
N ALA A 6 41.11 14.23 11.92
CA ALA A 6 40.30 14.70 10.82
C ALA A 6 38.93 14.04 10.94
N ALA A 7 37.99 14.72 11.58
CA ALA A 7 36.58 14.39 11.51
C ALA A 7 36.14 14.61 10.05
N LEU A 8 36.19 13.55 9.26
CA LEU A 8 35.48 13.47 7.99
C LEU A 8 33.99 13.63 8.32
N CYS A 9 33.47 14.85 8.18
CA CYS A 9 32.05 15.03 7.93
C CYS A 9 31.76 14.38 6.57
N CYS A 10 31.52 13.07 6.58
CA CYS A 10 30.82 12.41 5.48
C CYS A 10 29.42 13.03 5.45
N VAL A 11 29.27 14.11 4.68
CA VAL A 11 27.97 14.59 4.28
C VAL A 11 27.42 13.51 3.37
N ALA A 12 26.66 12.57 3.91
CA ALA A 12 25.87 11.69 3.07
C ALA A 12 24.92 12.60 2.30
N GLU A 13 25.08 12.68 0.98
CA GLU A 13 24.07 13.29 0.13
C GLU A 13 22.80 12.45 0.32
N LEU A 14 21.84 12.96 1.10
CA LEU A 14 20.49 12.40 1.10
C LEU A 14 19.87 12.79 -0.22
N GLU A 15 19.83 11.85 -1.16
CA GLU A 15 19.03 12.05 -2.35
C GLU A 15 17.54 12.13 -1.97
N ALA A 16 16.75 12.90 -2.72
CA ALA A 16 15.30 12.74 -2.63
C ALA A 16 14.91 11.42 -3.33
N GLN A 17 13.70 10.92 -3.07
CA GLN A 17 13.15 9.86 -3.93
C GLN A 17 13.15 10.33 -5.40
N THR A 18 13.56 9.46 -6.32
CA THR A 18 13.71 9.80 -7.74
C THR A 18 12.74 9.01 -8.62
N GLY A 19 12.69 9.33 -9.92
CA GLY A 19 11.80 8.69 -10.89
C GLY A 19 10.41 9.32 -10.92
N LYS A 20 9.36 8.50 -10.73
CA LYS A 20 7.95 8.90 -10.73
C LYS A 20 7.30 8.64 -9.35
N PRO A 21 7.78 9.25 -8.26
CA PRO A 21 7.37 8.90 -6.90
C PRO A 21 5.99 9.43 -6.49
N PHE A 22 5.32 10.23 -7.32
CA PHE A 22 4.04 10.83 -6.94
C PHE A 22 2.95 9.77 -6.75
N ILE A 23 2.37 9.76 -5.54
CA ILE A 23 1.26 8.89 -5.15
C ILE A 23 0.46 9.58 -4.04
N HIS A 24 -0.83 9.27 -3.94
CA HIS A 24 -1.72 9.75 -2.88
C HIS A 24 -2.21 8.54 -2.07
N ASP A 25 -2.22 8.65 -0.74
CA ASP A 25 -2.51 7.58 0.23
C ASP A 25 -1.83 6.25 -0.13
N PRO A 26 -0.48 6.20 -0.14
CA PRO A 26 0.23 4.96 -0.42
C PRO A 26 -0.07 3.90 0.64
N SER A 27 -0.28 2.66 0.19
CA SER A 27 -0.36 1.48 1.04
C SER A 27 0.94 1.22 1.78
N THR A 28 0.88 0.34 2.79
CA THR A 28 2.10 -0.28 3.35
C THR A 28 2.98 -0.82 2.22
N LEU A 29 4.29 -0.56 2.31
CA LEU A 29 5.27 -1.02 1.34
C LEU A 29 5.43 -2.54 1.41
N MET A 30 5.20 -3.22 0.30
CA MET A 30 5.36 -4.66 0.19
C MET A 30 6.59 -5.03 -0.61
N LYS A 31 7.29 -6.08 -0.17
CA LYS A 31 8.31 -6.76 -0.98
C LYS A 31 7.69 -7.95 -1.72
N SER A 32 7.84 -7.99 -3.04
CA SER A 32 7.54 -9.16 -3.88
C SER A 32 8.68 -9.38 -4.85
N ASP A 33 9.16 -10.62 -4.99
CA ASP A 33 10.13 -10.98 -6.03
C ASP A 33 11.39 -10.08 -6.07
N GLY A 34 11.84 -9.63 -4.89
CA GLY A 34 13.02 -8.77 -4.72
C GLY A 34 12.80 -7.27 -4.96
N LYS A 35 11.58 -6.84 -5.28
CA LYS A 35 11.22 -5.44 -5.53
C LYS A 35 10.22 -4.92 -4.49
N PHE A 36 10.09 -3.60 -4.40
CA PHE A 36 9.17 -2.89 -3.52
C PHE A 36 7.96 -2.40 -4.29
N TYR A 37 6.79 -2.48 -3.66
CA TYR A 37 5.50 -2.11 -4.24
C TYR A 37 4.67 -1.32 -3.24
N THR A 38 3.92 -0.35 -3.75
CA THR A 38 2.83 0.32 -3.02
C THR A 38 1.69 0.62 -4.00
N PHE A 39 0.46 0.71 -3.50
CA PHE A 39 -0.69 1.17 -4.26
C PHE A 39 -1.21 2.46 -3.66
N GLY A 40 -1.85 3.30 -4.47
CA GLY A 40 -2.44 4.55 -4.02
C GLY A 40 -3.91 4.68 -4.36
N THR A 41 -4.45 5.82 -3.98
CA THR A 41 -5.78 6.29 -4.37
C THR A 41 -5.92 6.33 -5.90
N ARG A 42 -7.13 5.99 -6.40
CA ARG A 42 -7.50 5.72 -7.81
C ARG A 42 -6.94 4.42 -8.41
N GLY A 43 -6.16 3.65 -7.66
CA GLY A 43 -5.74 2.29 -8.01
C GLY A 43 -4.35 2.15 -8.62
N GLY A 44 -3.67 3.25 -8.96
CA GLY A 44 -2.30 3.20 -9.47
C GLY A 44 -1.30 2.75 -8.40
N GLY A 45 -0.32 1.94 -8.78
CA GLY A 45 0.78 1.53 -7.91
C GLY A 45 2.13 2.05 -8.38
N LEU A 46 3.10 1.96 -7.50
CA LEU A 46 4.51 2.23 -7.79
C LEU A 46 5.33 0.97 -7.52
N ILE A 47 6.40 0.80 -8.32
CA ILE A 47 7.38 -0.26 -8.18
C ILE A 47 8.78 0.34 -8.05
N SER A 48 9.62 -0.27 -7.22
CA SER A 48 11.01 0.12 -7.08
C SER A 48 11.91 -1.11 -6.87
N ASP A 49 13.10 -1.08 -7.45
CA ASP A 49 14.09 -2.13 -7.28
C ASP A 49 14.93 -1.94 -6.01
N ASP A 50 15.02 -0.70 -5.52
CA ASP A 50 15.90 -0.28 -4.43
C ASP A 50 15.15 0.41 -3.27
N GLY A 51 13.87 0.71 -3.44
CA GLY A 51 13.06 1.47 -2.50
C GLY A 51 13.25 2.98 -2.59
N TRP A 52 13.95 3.47 -3.63
CA TRP A 52 14.35 4.87 -3.77
C TRP A 52 13.95 5.49 -5.10
N LYS A 53 14.24 4.81 -6.22
CA LYS A 53 13.77 5.19 -7.54
C LYS A 53 12.48 4.46 -7.85
N TRP A 54 11.43 5.23 -8.11
CA TRP A 54 10.08 4.70 -8.35
C TRP A 54 9.69 4.80 -9.82
N ASP A 55 8.99 3.77 -10.32
CA ASP A 55 8.31 3.77 -11.61
C ASP A 55 6.86 3.32 -11.44
N THR A 56 6.06 3.45 -12.50
CA THR A 56 4.66 2.99 -12.51
C THR A 56 4.60 1.48 -12.34
N GLY A 57 3.83 1.04 -11.34
CA GLY A 57 3.60 -0.36 -11.01
C GLY A 57 2.24 -0.87 -11.49
N GLY A 58 1.75 -1.94 -10.84
CA GLY A 58 0.46 -2.53 -11.15
C GLY A 58 -0.71 -1.57 -10.86
N VAL A 59 -1.79 -1.70 -11.63
CA VAL A 59 -3.04 -0.95 -11.42
C VAL A 59 -4.08 -1.89 -10.83
N ARG A 60 -4.63 -1.54 -9.67
CA ARG A 60 -5.73 -2.26 -9.02
C ARG A 60 -7.07 -1.88 -9.66
N PRO A 61 -7.95 -2.85 -9.97
CA PRO A 61 -9.31 -2.54 -10.43
C PRO A 61 -10.15 -1.88 -9.32
N GLY A 62 -11.27 -1.27 -9.70
CA GLY A 62 -12.25 -0.70 -8.76
C GLY A 62 -11.92 0.72 -8.26
N GLY A 63 -10.75 1.27 -8.57
CA GLY A 63 -10.38 2.63 -8.16
C GLY A 63 -10.30 2.76 -6.64
N GLY A 64 -11.09 3.67 -6.08
CA GLY A 64 -11.18 3.87 -4.63
C GLY A 64 -10.01 4.64 -4.02
N ALA A 65 -9.90 4.63 -2.71
CA ALA A 65 -8.93 5.40 -1.92
C ALA A 65 -8.20 4.55 -0.88
N ALA A 66 -7.07 5.10 -0.41
CA ALA A 66 -6.29 4.65 0.74
C ALA A 66 -6.15 3.13 0.84
N PRO A 67 -5.58 2.47 -0.18
CA PRO A 67 -5.40 1.04 -0.11
C PRO A 67 -4.37 0.67 0.97
N ASP A 68 -4.51 -0.54 1.50
CA ASP A 68 -3.45 -1.19 2.28
C ASP A 68 -3.18 -2.59 1.76
N VAL A 69 -1.97 -3.09 1.98
CA VAL A 69 -1.54 -4.41 1.51
C VAL A 69 -0.79 -5.14 2.60
N VAL A 70 -1.13 -6.41 2.79
CA VAL A 70 -0.41 -7.33 3.68
C VAL A 70 -0.14 -8.65 2.98
N LYS A 71 1.04 -9.24 3.22
CA LYS A 71 1.35 -10.59 2.77
C LYS A 71 0.83 -11.62 3.77
N ILE A 72 0.04 -12.58 3.30
CA ILE A 72 -0.50 -13.70 4.09
C ILE A 72 -0.14 -15.00 3.37
N GLY A 73 0.76 -15.77 3.97
CA GLY A 73 1.32 -16.95 3.34
C GLY A 73 2.05 -16.60 2.04
N ASP A 74 1.60 -17.17 0.92
CA ASP A 74 2.15 -16.99 -0.43
C ASP A 74 1.41 -15.94 -1.27
N ARG A 75 0.44 -15.21 -0.68
CA ARG A 75 -0.40 -14.23 -1.38
C ARG A 75 -0.38 -12.87 -0.69
N TYR A 76 -0.83 -11.86 -1.42
CA TYR A 76 -1.03 -10.50 -0.95
C TYR A 76 -2.52 -10.20 -0.88
N LEU A 77 -2.99 -9.81 0.30
CA LEU A 77 -4.33 -9.27 0.50
C LEU A 77 -4.24 -7.76 0.35
N ILE A 78 -5.11 -7.20 -0.48
CA ILE A 78 -5.21 -5.77 -0.73
C ILE A 78 -6.58 -5.32 -0.24
N ALA A 79 -6.62 -4.35 0.68
CA ALA A 79 -7.84 -3.68 1.11
C ALA A 79 -7.89 -2.28 0.50
N TYR A 80 -9.08 -1.72 0.25
CA TYR A 80 -9.25 -0.34 -0.18
C TYR A 80 -10.67 0.16 0.11
N GLY A 81 -10.81 1.47 0.34
CA GLY A 81 -12.12 2.13 0.39
C GLY A 81 -12.67 2.35 -1.01
N ALA A 82 -13.86 1.84 -1.31
CA ALA A 82 -14.49 1.99 -2.63
C ALA A 82 -15.49 3.15 -2.71
N THR A 83 -16.11 3.52 -1.60
CA THR A 83 -17.07 4.63 -1.46
C THR A 83 -16.81 5.36 -0.14
N GLY A 84 -17.65 6.33 0.21
CA GLY A 84 -17.52 7.09 1.45
C GLY A 84 -16.56 8.29 1.33
N GLY A 85 -16.34 8.98 2.44
CA GLY A 85 -15.46 10.13 2.63
C GLY A 85 -15.34 11.07 1.43
N GLY A 86 -14.08 11.44 1.14
CA GLY A 86 -13.68 12.31 0.03
C GLY A 86 -13.95 11.77 -1.37
N LEU A 87 -14.54 10.58 -1.52
CA LEU A 87 -15.04 10.04 -2.79
C LEU A 87 -16.45 10.53 -3.13
N GLY A 88 -17.01 11.45 -2.33
CA GLY A 88 -18.32 12.05 -2.56
C GLY A 88 -19.49 11.23 -1.99
N GLY A 89 -19.19 10.22 -1.15
CA GLY A 89 -20.19 9.35 -0.54
C GLY A 89 -20.68 9.77 0.85
N GLY A 90 -20.10 10.81 1.45
CA GLY A 90 -20.31 11.10 2.88
C GLY A 90 -19.86 9.90 3.73
N HIS A 91 -20.53 9.60 4.83
CA HIS A 91 -20.18 8.44 5.67
C HIS A 91 -20.78 7.11 5.17
N ASN A 92 -21.13 7.00 3.88
CA ASN A 92 -21.58 5.73 3.27
C ASN A 92 -20.40 5.02 2.59
N GLY A 93 -19.53 4.45 3.43
CA GLY A 93 -18.31 3.78 3.03
C GLY A 93 -18.45 2.28 2.79
N LYS A 94 -17.55 1.73 1.98
CA LYS A 94 -17.36 0.29 1.79
C LYS A 94 -15.87 -0.02 1.69
N ILE A 95 -15.40 -0.93 2.54
CA ILE A 95 -14.07 -1.53 2.42
C ILE A 95 -14.17 -2.82 1.63
N LEU A 96 -13.41 -2.91 0.54
CA LEU A 96 -13.30 -4.13 -0.26
C LEU A 96 -11.91 -4.72 -0.11
N THR A 97 -11.84 -6.04 -0.21
CA THR A 97 -10.59 -6.79 -0.27
C THR A 97 -10.48 -7.61 -1.54
N MET A 98 -9.26 -7.80 -2.03
CA MET A 98 -8.93 -8.70 -3.13
C MET A 98 -7.55 -9.32 -2.95
N TRP A 99 -7.33 -10.48 -3.54
CA TRP A 99 -6.09 -11.22 -3.47
C TRP A 99 -5.27 -11.10 -4.74
N ASN A 100 -3.95 -11.14 -4.61
CA ASN A 100 -3.03 -11.41 -5.71
C ASN A 100 -1.92 -12.36 -5.25
N ARG A 101 -1.30 -13.12 -6.16
CA ARG A 101 -0.18 -14.04 -5.84
C ARG A 101 1.18 -13.36 -5.93
N THR A 102 1.28 -12.30 -6.71
CA THR A 102 2.49 -11.48 -6.90
C THR A 102 2.05 -10.04 -7.11
N LEU A 103 2.95 -9.10 -6.84
CA LEU A 103 2.70 -7.68 -7.12
C LEU A 103 3.39 -7.23 -8.42
N ASP A 104 4.16 -8.09 -9.07
CA ASP A 104 4.79 -7.79 -10.37
C ASP A 104 3.77 -7.89 -11.52
N PRO A 105 3.37 -6.77 -12.16
CA PRO A 105 2.41 -6.80 -13.27
C PRO A 105 2.92 -7.53 -14.52
N LYS A 106 4.21 -7.85 -14.60
CA LYS A 106 4.80 -8.64 -15.71
C LYS A 106 4.73 -10.15 -15.48
N SER A 107 4.44 -10.58 -14.25
CA SER A 107 4.35 -12.00 -13.93
C SER A 107 3.07 -12.61 -14.50
N PRO A 108 3.10 -13.82 -15.08
CA PRO A 108 1.88 -14.51 -15.53
C PRO A 108 0.96 -14.91 -14.38
N ALA A 109 1.47 -14.89 -13.13
CA ALA A 109 0.67 -15.13 -11.93
C ALA A 109 -0.02 -13.87 -11.40
N PHE A 110 0.23 -12.69 -11.99
CA PHE A 110 -0.39 -11.44 -11.58
C PHE A 110 -1.86 -11.41 -11.98
N SER A 111 -2.73 -11.54 -11.00
CA SER A 111 -4.17 -11.51 -11.20
C SER A 111 -4.86 -11.16 -9.89
N TYR A 112 -5.80 -10.22 -9.95
CA TYR A 112 -6.64 -9.88 -8.82
C TYR A 112 -7.82 -10.85 -8.74
N SER A 113 -8.13 -11.34 -7.54
CA SER A 113 -9.40 -12.01 -7.30
C SER A 113 -10.57 -11.05 -7.47
N GLU A 114 -11.77 -11.61 -7.52
CA GLU A 114 -12.99 -10.82 -7.29
C GLU A 114 -12.89 -10.07 -5.95
N ALA A 115 -13.38 -8.84 -5.94
CA ALA A 115 -13.35 -7.98 -4.78
C ALA A 115 -14.54 -8.28 -3.86
N VAL A 116 -14.28 -8.39 -2.56
CA VAL A 116 -15.28 -8.76 -1.54
C VAL A 116 -15.42 -7.63 -0.52
N VAL A 117 -16.65 -7.20 -0.24
CA VAL A 117 -16.94 -6.23 0.82
C VAL A 117 -16.71 -6.89 2.18
N VAL A 118 -15.90 -6.25 3.04
CA VAL A 118 -15.57 -6.75 4.38
C VAL A 118 -16.05 -5.85 5.51
N ALA A 119 -16.28 -4.57 5.21
CA ALA A 119 -16.89 -3.61 6.13
C ALA A 119 -17.68 -2.56 5.34
N SER A 120 -18.71 -2.01 5.96
CA SER A 120 -19.52 -0.94 5.38
C SER A 120 -20.11 -0.04 6.46
N SER A 121 -20.49 1.15 6.04
CA SER A 121 -21.30 2.14 6.79
C SER A 121 -22.37 2.66 5.85
N ASP A 122 -23.54 3.00 6.36
CA ASP A 122 -24.65 3.52 5.55
C ASP A 122 -24.80 5.04 5.65
N GLY A 123 -24.05 5.67 6.56
CA GLY A 123 -24.01 7.11 6.81
C GLY A 123 -24.85 7.55 8.00
N ILE A 124 -25.47 6.61 8.71
CA ILE A 124 -26.16 6.84 9.99
C ILE A 124 -25.25 6.58 11.18
N GLU A 125 -24.30 5.65 11.04
CA GLU A 125 -23.36 5.32 12.10
C GLU A 125 -22.34 6.46 12.36
N ASP A 126 -21.78 6.50 13.57
CA ASP A 126 -20.73 7.46 13.94
C ASP A 126 -19.34 6.97 13.48
N ASN A 127 -19.27 6.51 12.24
CA ASN A 127 -18.04 6.08 11.58
C ASN A 127 -18.21 6.17 10.06
N ASP A 128 -17.08 6.13 9.35
CA ASP A 128 -17.04 6.00 7.90
C ASP A 128 -16.14 4.82 7.54
N ALA A 129 -16.65 3.88 6.75
CA ALA A 129 -15.90 2.70 6.33
C ALA A 129 -14.95 3.05 5.17
N ILE A 130 -13.88 3.76 5.53
CA ILE A 130 -12.77 4.22 4.67
C ILE A 130 -11.41 3.89 5.32
N ASP A 131 -10.33 4.19 4.62
CA ASP A 131 -8.94 4.17 5.13
C ASP A 131 -8.52 2.88 5.85
N PRO A 132 -8.68 1.70 5.21
CA PRO A 132 -8.38 0.43 5.84
C PRO A 132 -6.89 0.30 6.18
N GLY A 133 -6.60 -0.13 7.40
CA GLY A 133 -5.26 -0.55 7.83
C GLY A 133 -5.25 -2.00 8.29
N MET A 134 -4.35 -2.83 7.73
CA MET A 134 -4.24 -4.24 8.06
C MET A 134 -3.01 -4.53 8.93
N LEU A 135 -3.22 -5.28 10.01
CA LEU A 135 -2.16 -5.75 10.88
C LEU A 135 -2.28 -7.26 11.09
N MET A 136 -1.22 -7.99 10.75
CA MET A 136 -1.08 -9.37 11.19
C MET A 136 -0.48 -9.37 12.60
N ASP A 137 -1.26 -9.79 13.59
CA ASP A 137 -0.79 -9.90 14.97
C ASP A 137 0.24 -11.04 15.07
N PRO A 138 1.51 -10.74 15.42
CA PRO A 138 2.55 -11.75 15.50
C PRO A 138 2.38 -12.72 16.68
N THR A 139 1.55 -12.39 17.66
CA THR A 139 1.32 -13.20 18.86
C THR A 139 0.24 -14.24 18.63
N THR A 140 -0.87 -13.83 18.00
CA THR A 140 -2.04 -14.71 17.80
C THR A 140 -2.17 -15.24 16.38
N GLY A 141 -1.46 -14.66 15.40
CA GLY A 141 -1.60 -14.98 13.99
C GLY A 141 -2.94 -14.52 13.39
N ARG A 142 -3.68 -13.65 14.08
CA ARG A 142 -4.94 -13.09 13.60
C ARG A 142 -4.68 -11.85 12.75
N LEU A 143 -5.45 -11.73 11.67
CA LEU A 143 -5.53 -10.51 10.89
C LEU A 143 -6.51 -9.54 11.56
N TRP A 144 -6.06 -8.32 11.78
CA TRP A 144 -6.88 -7.19 12.20
C TRP A 144 -7.01 -6.19 11.05
N LEU A 145 -8.21 -5.60 10.95
CA LEU A 145 -8.53 -4.50 10.05
C LEU A 145 -9.05 -3.36 10.92
N SER A 146 -8.44 -2.19 10.81
CA SER A 146 -8.90 -0.94 11.44
C SER A 146 -9.36 0.04 10.38
#